data_AF-A0A150SL93-F1
#
_entry.id   AF-A0A150SL93-F1
#
_cell.length_a   1.000
_cell.length_b   1.000
_cell.length_c   1.000
_cell.angle_alpha   90.00
_cell.angle_beta   90.00
_cell.angle_gamma   90.00
#
_symmetry.space_group_name_H-M   'P 1'
#
loop_
_entity.id
_entity.type
_entity.pdbx_description
1 polymer ?
#
loop_
_entity_poly.entity_id
_entity_poly.type
_entity_poly.pdbx_seq_one_letter_code
_entity_poly.pdbx_strand_id
1 'polypeptide(L)' 'MTTDSTPSDGMDPTPAQPASVGFGELATVDPRPRAAVVASLAGPLSRAVALGDGEAARVVHEAIGRLLGLEPERRESSRR' A
#
# COMPACT_ATOMS: atom_id res chain seq x y z
N MET A 1 -25.77 -43.87 -33.99
CA MET A 1 -24.72 -43.70 -32.96
C MET A 1 -24.28 -42.23 -33.07
N THR A 2 -24.61 -41.45 -32.04
CA THR A 2 -24.26 -40.04 -31.82
C THR A 2 -22.73 -39.88 -31.77
N THR A 3 -22.12 -38.76 -32.20
CA THR A 3 -22.00 -37.55 -31.37
C THR A 3 -21.76 -36.28 -32.19
N ASP A 4 -22.53 -35.24 -31.82
CA ASP A 4 -22.22 -33.82 -31.95
C ASP A 4 -20.93 -33.50 -31.17
N SER A 5 -19.98 -32.81 -31.79
CA SER A 5 -18.77 -32.33 -31.11
C SER A 5 -18.83 -30.79 -31.06
N THR A 6 -19.47 -30.29 -30.02
CA THR A 6 -19.46 -28.89 -29.62
C THR A 6 -18.06 -28.53 -29.12
N PRO A 7 -17.38 -27.47 -29.62
CA PRO A 7 -16.19 -26.97 -28.96
C PRO A 7 -16.62 -26.24 -27.68
N SER A 8 -16.14 -26.72 -26.53
CA SER A 8 -16.30 -26.03 -25.25
C SER A 8 -15.65 -24.64 -25.33
N ASP A 9 -16.47 -23.59 -25.21
CA ASP A 9 -16.01 -22.24 -24.86
C ASP A 9 -15.27 -22.32 -23.52
N GLY A 10 -13.95 -22.46 -23.60
CA GLY A 10 -13.07 -22.31 -22.46
C GLY A 10 -13.15 -20.85 -22.02
N MET A 11 -13.74 -20.61 -20.85
CA MET A 11 -13.65 -19.32 -20.19
C MET A 11 -12.17 -18.96 -20.02
N ASP A 12 -11.69 -18.03 -20.84
CA ASP A 12 -10.42 -17.36 -20.58
C ASP A 12 -10.48 -16.76 -19.17
N PRO A 13 -9.46 -16.96 -18.32
CA PRO A 13 -9.46 -16.38 -17.00
C PRO A 13 -9.44 -14.85 -17.17
N THR A 14 -10.52 -14.19 -16.76
CA THR A 14 -10.58 -12.73 -16.62
C THR A 14 -9.28 -12.29 -15.95
N PRO A 15 -8.48 -11.43 -16.59
CA PRO A 15 -7.30 -10.86 -15.93
C PRO A 15 -7.78 -10.27 -14.61
N ALA A 16 -7.25 -10.79 -13.50
CA ALA A 16 -7.48 -10.21 -12.19
C ALA A 16 -7.01 -8.76 -12.31
N GLN A 17 -7.98 -7.85 -12.40
CA GLN A 17 -7.71 -6.44 -12.46
C GLN A 17 -6.81 -6.14 -11.25
N PRO A 18 -5.62 -5.53 -11.42
CA PRO A 18 -4.88 -5.08 -10.26
C PRO A 18 -5.87 -4.20 -9.51
N ALA A 19 -6.14 -4.54 -8.25
CA ALA A 19 -7.03 -3.78 -7.39
C ALA A 19 -6.69 -2.32 -7.66
N SER A 20 -7.61 -1.59 -8.28
CA SER A 20 -7.46 -0.15 -8.38
C SER A 20 -7.39 0.24 -6.91
N VAL A 21 -6.19 0.54 -6.43
CA VAL A 21 -5.96 1.00 -5.07
C VAL A 21 -6.61 2.36 -5.08
N GLY A 22 -7.94 2.33 -4.89
CA GLY A 22 -8.78 3.47 -4.74
C GLY A 22 -8.35 4.11 -3.46
N PHE A 23 -7.35 4.99 -3.56
CA PHE A 23 -7.17 6.11 -2.64
C PHE A 23 -8.40 7.04 -2.64
N GLY A 24 -9.42 6.76 -3.47
CA GLY A 24 -10.70 7.45 -3.50
C GLY A 24 -11.72 6.80 -2.57
N GLU A 25 -11.54 6.98 -1.27
CA GLU A 25 -12.62 7.37 -0.33
C GLU A 25 -12.04 7.77 1.04
N LEU A 26 -10.91 8.48 1.05
CA LEU A 26 -10.54 9.25 2.23
C LEU A 26 -11.49 10.44 2.25
N ALA A 27 -12.53 10.34 3.08
CA ALA A 27 -13.50 11.40 3.32
C ALA A 27 -12.83 12.76 3.23
N THR A 28 -13.37 13.65 2.38
CA THR A 28 -12.86 15.00 2.11
C THR A 28 -13.08 15.92 3.32
N VAL A 29 -12.57 15.51 4.48
CA VAL A 29 -12.24 16.41 5.56
C VAL A 29 -10.97 17.08 5.09
N ASP A 30 -10.95 18.42 5.01
CA ASP A 30 -9.73 19.17 4.68
C ASP A 30 -8.57 18.60 5.49
N PRO A 31 -7.68 17.81 4.86
CA PRO A 31 -6.69 17.10 5.62
C PRO A 31 -5.73 18.16 6.10
N ARG A 32 -5.63 18.33 7.42
CA ARG A 32 -4.58 19.15 8.03
C ARG A 32 -3.28 18.88 7.27
N PRO A 33 -2.45 19.88 6.91
CA PRO A 33 -1.36 19.71 5.95
C PRO A 33 -0.49 18.46 6.17
N ARG A 34 -0.23 18.14 7.44
CA ARG A 34 0.42 16.91 7.90
C ARG A 34 -0.22 15.60 7.41
N ALA A 35 -1.55 15.50 7.47
CA ALA A 35 -2.31 14.34 7.03
C ALA A 35 -2.25 14.15 5.51
N ALA A 36 -2.25 15.24 4.73
CA ALA A 36 -2.08 15.18 3.28
C ALA A 36 -0.71 14.59 2.90
N VAL A 37 0.35 14.98 3.62
CA VAL A 37 1.70 14.43 3.42
C VAL A 37 1.76 12.95 3.83
N VAL A 38 1.12 12.56 4.93
CA VAL A 38 1.07 11.12 5.31
C VAL A 38 0.35 10.29 4.26
N ALA A 39 -0.78 10.78 3.73
CA ALA A 39 -1.54 10.09 2.69
C ALA A 39 -0.72 9.93 1.40
N SER A 40 0.05 10.95 1.00
CA SER A 40 0.87 10.89 -0.21
C SER A 40 2.03 9.88 -0.10
N LEU A 41 2.48 9.53 1.11
CA LEU A 41 3.55 8.56 1.37
C LEU A 41 3.07 7.09 1.37
N ALA A 42 1.77 6.84 1.51
CA ALA A 42 1.23 5.48 1.58
C ALA A 42 1.42 4.68 0.28
N GLY A 43 1.29 5.32 -0.88
CA GLY A 43 1.54 4.70 -2.19
C GLY A 43 3.00 4.28 -2.38
N PRO A 44 3.97 5.20 -2.20
CA PRO A 44 5.39 4.88 -2.20
C PRO A 44 5.79 3.76 -1.23
N LEU A 45 5.27 3.78 0.00
CA LEU A 45 5.53 2.72 0.99
C LEU A 45 5.04 1.35 0.50
N SER A 46 3.80 1.28 0.02
CA SER A 46 3.21 0.04 -0.50
C SER A 46 4.03 -0.53 -1.67
N ARG A 47 4.46 0.33 -2.60
CA ARG A 47 5.33 -0.07 -3.71
C ARG A 47 6.69 -0.59 -3.23
N ALA A 48 7.34 0.10 -2.30
CA ALA A 48 8.64 -0.31 -1.78
C ALA A 48 8.56 -1.69 -1.11
N VAL A 49 7.51 -1.93 -0.31
CA VAL A 49 7.25 -3.24 0.31
C VAL A 49 6.98 -4.32 -0.75
N ALA A 50 6.14 -4.04 -1.75
CA ALA A 50 5.82 -4.99 -2.80
C ALA A 50 7.04 -5.39 -3.67
N LEU A 51 8.01 -4.48 -3.82
CA LEU A 51 9.26 -4.73 -4.53
C LEU A 51 10.36 -5.35 -3.66
N GLY A 52 10.13 -5.49 -2.34
CA GLY A 52 11.15 -5.95 -1.39
C GLY A 52 12.26 -4.93 -1.12
N ASP A 53 12.04 -3.65 -1.45
CA ASP A 53 13.00 -2.57 -1.19
C ASP A 53 12.91 -2.13 0.27
N GLY A 54 13.66 -2.83 1.12
CA GLY A 54 13.68 -2.62 2.56
C GLY A 54 14.20 -1.25 2.99
N GLU A 55 15.18 -0.70 2.27
CA GLU A 55 15.72 0.63 2.58
C GLU A 55 14.71 1.72 2.22
N ALA A 56 14.10 1.67 1.03
CA ALA A 56 13.06 2.64 0.66
C ALA A 56 11.84 2.55 1.60
N ALA A 57 11.40 1.34 1.94
CA ALA A 57 10.30 1.13 2.88
C ALA A 57 10.62 1.72 4.27
N ARG A 58 11.85 1.50 4.77
CA ARG A 58 12.31 2.05 6.04
C ARG A 58 12.33 3.57 6.04
N VAL A 59 12.89 4.20 5.00
CA VAL A 59 12.97 5.66 4.89
C VAL A 59 11.57 6.28 4.91
N VAL A 60 10.63 5.72 4.15
CA VAL A 60 9.25 6.22 4.10
C VAL A 60 8.54 6.00 5.45
N HIS A 61 8.76 4.86 6.10
CA HIS A 61 8.21 4.56 7.43
C HIS A 61 8.74 5.55 8.49
N GLU A 62 10.04 5.82 8.52
CA GLU A 62 10.65 6.80 9.44
C GLU A 62 10.13 8.23 9.18
N ALA A 63 9.94 8.61 7.91
CA ALA A 63 9.37 9.90 7.55
C ALA A 63 7.92 10.05 8.07
N ILE A 64 7.11 8.99 7.97
CA ILE A 64 5.76 8.95 8.55
C ILE A 64 5.83 9.04 10.08
N GLY A 65 6.75 8.31 10.73
CA GLY A 65 6.95 8.38 12.19
C GLY A 65 7.27 9.80 12.67
N ARG A 66 8.26 10.47 12.04
CA ARG A 66 8.61 11.87 12.33
C ARG A 66 7.45 12.81 12.06
N LEU A 67 6.75 12.62 10.94
CA LEU A 67 5.54 13.39 10.66
C LEU A 67 4.56 13.21 11.80
N LEU A 68 4.33 12.00 12.32
CA LEU A 68 3.45 11.69 13.45
C LEU A 68 3.99 12.09 14.83
N GLY A 69 5.22 12.61 14.93
CA GLY A 69 5.85 12.95 16.21
C GLY A 69 6.28 11.72 17.01
N LEU A 70 6.32 10.56 16.33
CA LEU A 70 6.90 9.33 16.81
C LEU A 70 8.39 9.41 16.46
N GLU A 71 9.14 10.17 17.24
CA GLU A 71 10.59 10.05 17.17
C GLU A 71 10.94 8.58 17.48
N PRO A 72 11.86 7.96 16.70
CA PRO A 72 12.32 6.63 17.05
C PRO A 72 12.90 6.78 18.44
N GLU A 73 12.26 6.20 19.46
CA GLU A 73 12.76 6.27 20.81
C GLU A 73 14.20 5.80 20.78
N ARG A 74 15.14 6.75 20.86
CA ARG A 74 16.53 6.45 21.14
C ARG A 74 16.50 5.97 22.57
N ARG A 75 16.16 4.68 22.76
CA ARG A 75 16.08 3.94 24.04
C ARG A 75 16.52 4.85 25.15
N GLU A 76 15.58 5.60 25.70
CA GLU A 76 15.90 6.55 26.74
C GLU A 76 16.34 5.72 27.94
N SER A 77 17.66 5.59 28.07
CA SER A 77 18.40 5.58 29.32
C SER A 77 17.54 5.24 30.55
N SER A 78 17.18 3.97 30.72
CA SER A 78 16.74 3.43 32.00
C SER A 78 16.84 1.91 31.89
N ARG A 79 17.86 1.28 32.46
CA ARG A 79 18.07 1.22 33.90
C ARG A 79 19.52 1.52 34.28
N ARG A 80 19.63 2.35 35.32
CA ARG A 80 20.72 2.45 36.28
C ARG A 80 21.38 1.11 36.59
#